data_AF-A0A8T1DTI9-F1
#
_entry.id   AF-A0A8T1DTI9-F1
#
_cell.length_a   1.000
_cell.length_b   1.000
_cell.length_c   1.000
_cell.angle_alpha   90.00
_cell.angle_beta   90.00
_cell.angle_gamma   90.00
#
_symmetry.space_group_name_H-M   'P 1'
#
loop_
_entity.id
_entity.type
_entity.pdbx_description
1 polymer ?
#
loop_
_entity_poly.entity_id
_entity_poly.type
_entity_poly.pdbx_seq_one_letter_code
_entity_poly.pdbx_strand_id
1 'polypeptide(L)'
;MARQLYYRALAGDSSEQLNLTSVPTAVKGRLAELELDWNVLDGIAQRALLWDTGFGFTTSNKPIQIFPDGSHSMDNLILSLDEFEEARCVTRHCSQPESYSYVSCEQDQVVWSIRCLIQDFEDDIEDASFVWTTGINPFQRAKRRRMSDVW
;
A
#
# COMPACT_ATOMS: atom_id res chain seq x y z
N MET A 1 -0.54 -3.92 -2.26
CA MET A 1 0.83 -3.38 -2.06
C MET A 1 1.93 -4.34 -2.47
N ALA A 2 1.92 -5.61 -2.04
CA ALA A 2 3.00 -6.58 -2.31
C ALA A 2 3.44 -6.65 -3.79
N ARG A 3 2.48 -6.67 -4.73
CA ARG A 3 2.75 -6.62 -6.18
C ARG A 3 3.56 -5.39 -6.61
N GLN A 4 3.31 -4.24 -6.00
CA GLN A 4 4.02 -2.99 -6.31
C GLN A 4 5.47 -3.06 -5.87
N LEU A 5 5.68 -3.55 -4.65
CA LEU A 5 7.02 -3.77 -4.10
C LEU A 5 7.82 -4.75 -4.95
N TYR A 6 7.18 -5.82 -5.45
CA TYR A 6 7.80 -6.72 -6.43
C TYR A 6 8.26 -6.01 -7.71
N TYR A 7 7.42 -5.16 -8.32
CA TYR A 7 7.82 -4.41 -9.52
C TYR A 7 8.95 -3.41 -9.24
N ARG A 8 8.99 -2.81 -8.05
CA ARG A 8 10.10 -1.94 -7.64
C ARG A 8 11.41 -2.71 -7.51
N ALA A 9 11.40 -3.88 -6.88
CA ALA A 9 12.57 -4.75 -6.82
C ALA A 9 13.07 -5.12 -8.24
N LEU A 10 12.16 -5.45 -9.16
CA LEU A 10 12.51 -5.72 -10.57
C LEU A 10 13.11 -4.49 -11.28
N ALA A 11 12.73 -3.28 -10.88
CA ALA A 11 13.30 -2.03 -11.40
C ALA A 11 14.68 -1.70 -10.79
N GLY A 12 15.20 -2.52 -9.87
CA GLY A 12 16.49 -2.30 -9.22
C GLY A 12 16.42 -1.41 -7.98
N ASP A 13 15.23 -1.09 -7.49
CA ASP A 13 15.09 -0.38 -6.22
C ASP A 13 15.54 -1.28 -5.06
N SER A 14 16.01 -0.64 -3.98
CA SER A 14 16.35 -1.30 -2.74
C SER A 14 15.77 -0.55 -1.54
N SER A 15 15.55 -1.27 -0.44
CA SER A 15 15.15 -0.70 0.84
C SER A 15 15.93 -1.37 1.95
N GLU A 16 16.25 -0.62 3.01
CA GLU A 16 16.82 -1.20 4.22
C GLU A 16 15.87 -2.24 4.83
N GLN A 17 16.46 -3.28 5.40
CA GLN A 17 15.74 -4.29 6.16
C GLN A 17 15.00 -3.66 7.35
N LEU A 18 13.84 -4.20 7.66
CA LEU A 18 12.98 -3.82 8.76
C LEU A 18 13.49 -4.39 10.08
N ASN A 19 13.71 -3.52 11.05
CA ASN A 19 14.01 -3.88 12.45
C ASN A 19 12.72 -3.94 13.27
N LEU A 20 11.86 -4.91 12.97
CA LEU A 20 10.59 -5.09 13.71
C LEU A 20 10.84 -5.44 15.17
N THR A 21 10.00 -4.93 16.07
CA THR A 21 10.03 -5.32 17.49
C THR A 21 9.73 -6.81 17.68
N SER A 22 8.92 -7.39 16.79
CA SER A 22 8.73 -8.82 16.64
C SER A 22 8.25 -9.16 15.23
N VAL A 23 8.62 -10.34 14.72
CA VAL A 23 8.07 -10.84 13.45
C VAL A 23 6.76 -11.61 13.74
N PRO A 24 5.62 -11.23 13.13
CA PRO A 24 4.34 -11.90 13.37
C PRO A 24 4.36 -13.41 13.08
N THR A 25 3.58 -14.19 13.82
CA THR A 25 3.50 -15.65 13.64
C THR A 25 3.04 -16.05 12.24
N ALA A 26 2.12 -15.30 11.63
CA ALA A 26 1.67 -15.54 10.25
C ALA A 26 2.83 -15.41 9.24
N VAL A 27 3.67 -14.38 9.41
CA VAL A 27 4.89 -14.19 8.60
C VAL A 27 5.86 -15.35 8.79
N LYS A 28 6.12 -15.75 10.04
CA LYS A 28 6.99 -16.89 10.35
C LYS A 28 6.48 -18.20 9.74
N GLY A 29 5.16 -18.43 9.80
CA GLY A 29 4.54 -19.61 9.19
C GLY A 29 4.76 -19.65 7.67
N ARG A 30 4.55 -18.52 7.00
CA ARG A 30 4.76 -18.40 5.55
C ARG A 30 6.22 -18.60 5.13
N LEU A 31 7.15 -18.10 5.94
CA LEU A 31 8.59 -18.29 5.74
C LEU A 31 9.01 -19.75 5.94
N ALA A 32 8.46 -20.41 6.95
CA ALA A 32 8.74 -21.81 7.24
C ALA A 32 8.32 -22.75 6.10
N GLU A 33 7.20 -22.46 5.43
CA GLU A 33 6.76 -23.19 4.21
C GLU A 33 7.79 -23.12 3.07
N LEU A 34 8.62 -22.09 3.06
CA LEU A 34 9.63 -21.83 2.03
C LEU A 34 11.06 -22.12 2.50
N GLU A 35 11.23 -22.61 3.73
CA GLU A 35 12.53 -22.83 4.37
C GLU A 35 13.41 -21.55 4.38
N LEU A 36 12.79 -20.40 4.62
CA LEU A 36 13.47 -19.10 4.66
C LEU A 36 13.45 -18.47 6.06
N ASP A 37 14.46 -17.66 6.34
CA ASP A 37 14.51 -16.82 7.54
C ASP A 37 14.20 -15.35 7.20
N TRP A 38 13.59 -14.62 8.14
CA TRP A 38 13.23 -13.21 7.97
C TRP A 38 14.42 -12.33 7.56
N ASN A 39 15.58 -12.56 8.18
CA ASN A 39 16.77 -11.74 7.98
C ASN A 39 17.47 -11.99 6.63
N VAL A 40 17.10 -13.06 5.91
CA VAL A 40 17.63 -13.35 4.56
C VAL A 40 16.93 -12.51 3.51
N LEU A 41 15.69 -12.10 3.77
CA LEU A 41 14.93 -11.26 2.85
C LEU A 41 15.49 -9.83 2.82
N ASP A 42 15.57 -9.23 1.64
CA ASP A 42 15.84 -7.80 1.51
C ASP A 42 14.65 -6.95 2.05
N GLY A 43 14.88 -5.64 2.24
CA GLY A 43 13.86 -4.77 2.82
C GLY A 43 12.58 -4.65 2.00
N ILE A 44 12.64 -4.81 0.68
CA ILE A 44 11.43 -4.78 -0.17
C ILE A 44 10.63 -6.07 0.01
N ALA A 45 11.31 -7.22 0.00
CA ALA A 45 10.69 -8.53 0.23
C ALA A 45 10.07 -8.63 1.63
N GLN A 46 10.74 -8.10 2.65
CA GLN A 46 10.20 -8.02 4.01
C GLN A 46 8.89 -7.22 4.07
N ARG A 47 8.87 -6.02 3.46
CA ARG A 47 7.66 -5.18 3.39
C ARG A 47 6.53 -5.86 2.59
N ALA A 48 6.88 -6.53 1.50
CA ALA A 48 5.92 -7.23 0.66
C ALA A 48 5.27 -8.39 1.40
N LEU A 49 6.07 -9.22 2.07
CA LEU A 49 5.59 -10.35 2.85
C LEU A 49 4.75 -9.92 4.06
N LEU A 50 5.18 -8.88 4.75
CA LEU A 50 4.43 -8.32 5.88
C LEU A 50 3.03 -7.87 5.43
N TRP A 51 2.95 -7.13 4.32
CA TRP A 51 1.67 -6.73 3.73
C TRP A 51 0.81 -7.91 3.29
N ASP A 52 1.39 -8.86 2.56
CA ASP A 52 0.66 -10.01 2.02
C ASP A 52 0.02 -10.87 3.12
N THR A 53 0.69 -10.95 4.27
CA THR A 53 0.22 -11.67 5.46
C THR A 53 -0.73 -10.86 6.35
N GLY A 54 -1.14 -9.65 5.94
CA GLY A 54 -2.13 -8.85 6.66
C GLY A 54 -1.56 -7.93 7.74
N PHE A 55 -0.30 -7.51 7.60
CA PHE A 55 0.35 -6.65 8.58
C PHE A 55 0.91 -5.37 7.95
N GLY A 56 0.79 -4.27 8.70
CA GLY A 56 1.59 -3.06 8.53
C GLY A 56 2.62 -2.96 9.66
N PHE A 57 3.28 -1.80 9.76
CA PHE A 57 4.16 -1.48 10.87
C PHE A 57 4.11 0.01 11.18
N THR A 58 4.36 0.36 12.43
CA THR A 58 4.36 1.76 12.91
C THR A 58 5.75 2.39 12.81
N THR A 59 5.86 3.67 13.14
CA THR A 59 7.15 4.39 13.20
C THR A 59 8.12 3.80 14.23
N SER A 60 7.60 3.16 15.29
CA SER A 60 8.37 2.42 16.29
C SER A 60 8.71 0.98 15.86
N ASN A 61 8.47 0.63 14.59
CA ASN A 61 8.65 -0.70 14.00
C ASN A 61 7.83 -1.81 14.68
N LYS A 62 6.70 -1.45 15.30
CA LYS A 62 5.77 -2.43 15.85
C LYS A 62 4.87 -2.95 14.72
N PRO A 63 4.78 -4.27 14.50
CA PRO A 63 3.84 -4.81 13.53
C PRO A 63 2.39 -4.58 14.00
N ILE A 64 1.52 -4.17 13.08
CA ILE A 64 0.09 -3.94 13.35
C ILE A 64 -0.74 -4.79 12.40
N GLN A 65 -1.78 -5.44 12.92
CA GLN A 65 -2.65 -6.27 12.11
C GLN A 65 -3.66 -5.41 11.34
N ILE A 66 -3.87 -5.75 10.08
CA ILE A 66 -4.84 -5.11 9.18
C ILE A 66 -6.00 -6.09 8.98
N PHE A 67 -7.22 -5.58 9.13
CA PHE A 67 -8.46 -6.33 9.01
C PHE A 67 -9.28 -5.76 7.85
N PRO A 68 -9.25 -6.38 6.67
CA PRO A 68 -10.14 -6.01 5.57
C PRO A 68 -11.62 -6.11 5.98
N ASP A 69 -12.48 -5.33 5.31
CA ASP A 69 -13.93 -5.27 5.56
C ASP A 69 -14.73 -6.55 5.18
N GLY A 70 -14.05 -7.58 4.70
CA GLY A 70 -14.62 -8.86 4.26
C GLY A 70 -15.05 -8.89 2.78
N SER A 71 -15.22 -7.75 2.13
CA SER A 71 -15.40 -7.63 0.68
C SER A 71 -14.08 -7.38 -0.06
N HIS A 72 -13.08 -6.86 0.66
CA HIS A 72 -11.73 -6.65 0.17
C HIS A 72 -10.73 -7.62 0.82
N SER A 73 -9.60 -7.80 0.14
CA SER A 73 -8.43 -8.56 0.59
C SER A 73 -7.19 -7.67 0.52
N MET A 74 -6.07 -8.10 1.11
CA MET A 74 -4.83 -7.31 1.18
C MET A 74 -4.32 -6.86 -0.20
N ASP A 75 -4.56 -7.61 -1.26
CA ASP A 75 -4.20 -7.25 -2.64
C ASP A 75 -5.08 -6.14 -3.25
N ASN A 76 -6.28 -5.89 -2.69
CA ASN A 76 -7.26 -4.90 -3.15
C ASN A 76 -7.66 -3.84 -2.09
N LEU A 77 -6.83 -3.60 -1.06
CA LEU A 77 -7.07 -2.49 -0.13
C LEU A 77 -6.66 -1.13 -0.70
N ILE A 78 -5.77 -1.10 -1.69
CA ILE A 78 -5.32 0.13 -2.33
C ILE A 78 -6.34 0.55 -3.38
N LEU A 79 -6.74 1.82 -3.39
CA LEU A 79 -7.65 2.36 -4.40
C LEU A 79 -7.00 2.27 -5.79
N SER A 80 -7.82 1.93 -6.78
CA SER A 80 -7.45 2.11 -8.18
C SER A 80 -7.29 3.61 -8.51
N LEU A 81 -6.68 3.92 -9.66
CA LEU A 81 -6.54 5.31 -10.09
C LEU A 81 -7.91 5.97 -10.34
N ASP A 82 -8.86 5.24 -10.92
CA ASP A 82 -10.20 5.77 -11.19
C ASP A 82 -10.94 6.12 -9.89
N GLU A 83 -10.87 5.23 -8.89
CA GLU A 83 -11.41 5.47 -7.55
C GLU A 83 -10.67 6.61 -6.83
N PHE A 84 -9.36 6.73 -7.06
CA PHE A 84 -8.58 7.81 -6.50
C PHE A 84 -9.03 9.18 -7.03
N GLU A 85 -9.25 9.26 -8.34
CA GLU A 85 -9.71 10.47 -9.02
C GLU A 85 -11.16 10.80 -8.68
N GLU A 86 -12.00 9.79 -8.43
CA GLU A 86 -13.41 9.96 -8.05
C GLU A 86 -13.59 10.67 -6.71
N ALA A 87 -12.65 10.51 -5.76
CA ALA A 87 -12.70 11.20 -4.47
C ALA A 87 -12.58 12.73 -4.59
N ARG A 88 -12.09 13.26 -5.73
CA ARG A 88 -11.91 14.71 -5.99
C ARG A 88 -11.16 15.48 -4.89
N CYS A 89 -10.25 14.80 -4.21
CA CYS A 89 -9.38 15.41 -3.22
C CYS A 89 -8.30 16.30 -3.86
N VAL A 90 -7.61 17.09 -3.03
CA VAL A 90 -6.37 17.74 -3.45
C VAL A 90 -5.27 16.69 -3.52
N THR A 91 -4.70 16.50 -4.70
CA THR A 91 -3.67 15.47 -4.94
C THR A 91 -2.29 16.09 -5.09
N ARG A 92 -1.26 15.37 -4.64
CA ARG A 92 0.14 15.64 -4.96
C ARG A 92 0.63 14.58 -5.94
N HIS A 93 1.29 15.05 -6.99
CA HIS A 93 2.06 14.20 -7.89
C HIS A 93 3.42 13.89 -7.27
N CYS A 94 3.77 12.61 -7.26
CA CYS A 94 5.04 12.10 -6.76
C CYS A 94 5.82 11.55 -7.96
N SER A 95 7.05 12.04 -8.12
CA SER A 95 7.84 11.82 -9.34
C SER A 95 8.51 10.45 -9.44
N GLN A 96 8.54 9.62 -8.38
CA GLN A 96 9.36 8.41 -8.36
C GLN A 96 8.76 7.24 -7.56
N PRO A 97 8.20 6.21 -8.23
CA PRO A 97 7.65 6.21 -9.60
C PRO A 97 6.38 7.08 -9.69
N GLU A 98 5.89 7.34 -10.91
CA GLU A 98 4.63 8.08 -11.18
C GLU A 98 3.51 7.61 -10.24
N SER A 99 3.24 8.42 -9.22
CA SER A 99 2.28 8.10 -8.16
C SER A 99 1.57 9.35 -7.71
N TYR A 100 0.38 9.14 -7.15
CA TYR A 100 -0.44 10.22 -6.63
C TYR A 100 -0.74 9.92 -5.17
N SER A 101 -0.68 10.95 -4.34
CA SER A 101 -1.13 10.89 -2.95
C SER A 101 -2.14 11.99 -2.70
N TYR A 102 -3.06 11.77 -1.75
CA TYR A 102 -3.89 12.86 -1.26
C TYR A 102 -3.09 13.78 -0.35
N VAL A 103 -3.26 15.09 -0.53
CA VAL A 103 -2.73 16.14 0.36
C VAL A 103 -3.78 16.52 1.38
N SER A 104 -5.03 16.65 0.93
CA SER A 104 -6.17 16.96 1.78
C SER A 104 -7.45 16.45 1.13
N CYS A 105 -8.30 15.83 1.92
CA CYS A 105 -9.63 15.37 1.55
C CYS A 105 -10.62 15.79 2.64
N GLU A 106 -11.84 16.14 2.24
CA GLU A 106 -12.94 16.21 3.20
C GLU A 106 -13.40 14.79 3.56
N GLN A 107 -13.91 14.61 4.78
CA GLN A 107 -14.15 13.29 5.34
C GLN A 107 -15.23 12.51 4.57
N ASP A 108 -16.26 13.21 4.08
CA ASP A 108 -17.34 12.68 3.26
C ASP A 108 -16.89 12.27 1.84
N GLN A 109 -15.83 12.89 1.32
CA GLN A 109 -15.26 12.57 0.01
C GLN A 109 -14.56 11.22 -0.03
N VAL A 110 -14.11 10.69 1.10
CA VAL A 110 -13.30 9.46 1.18
C VAL A 110 -13.89 8.39 2.10
N VAL A 111 -14.99 8.66 2.81
CA VAL A 111 -15.61 7.66 3.70
C VAL A 111 -16.01 6.39 2.96
N TRP A 112 -16.43 6.50 1.70
CA TRP A 112 -16.76 5.35 0.85
C TRP A 112 -15.55 4.49 0.48
N SER A 113 -14.33 5.04 0.61
CA SER A 113 -13.08 4.39 0.24
C SER A 113 -12.45 3.61 1.41
N ILE A 114 -13.10 3.56 2.57
CA ILE A 114 -12.63 2.79 3.74
C ILE A 114 -12.85 1.30 3.48
N ARG A 115 -11.75 0.53 3.43
CA ARG A 115 -11.76 -0.91 3.11
C ARG A 115 -11.22 -1.82 4.22
N CYS A 116 -10.69 -1.24 5.28
CA CYS A 116 -10.10 -2.00 6.38
C CYS A 116 -10.14 -1.24 7.70
N LEU A 117 -9.98 -2.01 8.77
CA LEU A 117 -9.65 -1.54 10.10
C LEU A 117 -8.22 -1.96 10.41
N ILE A 118 -7.55 -1.23 11.29
CA ILE A 118 -6.24 -1.61 11.81
C ILE A 118 -6.37 -1.90 13.30
N GLN A 119 -5.57 -2.84 13.80
CA GLN A 119 -5.50 -3.12 15.22
C GLN A 119 -5.21 -1.84 16.00
N ASP A 120 -5.84 -1.67 17.17
CA ASP A 120 -5.50 -0.57 18.05
C ASP A 120 -4.02 -0.65 18.46
N PHE A 121 -3.35 0.51 18.46
CA PHE A 121 -1.95 0.62 18.83
C PHE A 121 -1.72 1.93 19.58
N GLU A 122 -0.94 1.85 20.64
CA GLU A 122 -0.36 3.02 21.30
C GLU A 122 0.91 3.40 20.53
N ASP A 123 0.76 4.31 19.57
CA ASP A 123 1.85 5.12 19.03
C ASP A 123 1.28 6.53 18.86
N ASP A 124 2.13 7.55 19.01
CA ASP A 124 1.79 8.97 18.84
C ASP A 124 1.55 9.30 17.35
N ILE A 125 0.73 8.49 16.67
CA ILE A 125 0.40 8.67 15.25
C ILE A 125 -0.73 9.69 15.19
N GLU A 126 -0.38 10.97 15.38
CA GLU A 126 -1.26 12.09 15.05
C GLU A 126 -1.65 12.10 13.55
N ASP A 127 -0.97 11.31 12.69
CA ASP A 127 -1.11 11.37 11.24
C ASP A 127 -1.26 9.99 10.54
N ALA A 128 -2.13 9.09 10.99
CA ALA A 128 -2.36 7.80 10.30
C ALA A 128 -3.28 7.93 9.06
N SER A 129 -3.34 9.10 8.42
CA SER A 129 -4.21 9.36 7.26
C SER A 129 -3.42 9.31 5.95
N PHE A 130 -2.77 8.18 5.64
CA PHE A 130 -2.11 8.02 4.35
C PHE A 130 -2.84 6.97 3.50
N VAL A 131 -3.81 7.44 2.72
CA VAL A 131 -4.32 6.69 1.56
C VAL A 131 -3.26 6.82 0.46
N TRP A 132 -2.56 5.72 0.18
CA TRP A 132 -1.62 5.62 -0.93
C TRP A 132 -2.33 4.99 -2.10
N THR A 133 -2.15 5.52 -3.32
CA THR A 133 -2.60 4.86 -4.54
C THR A 133 -1.44 4.59 -5.47
N THR A 134 -1.61 3.59 -6.32
CA THR A 134 -0.54 3.14 -7.20
C THR A 134 -0.85 3.61 -8.61
N GLY A 135 0.02 4.44 -9.18
CA GLY A 135 -0.01 4.83 -10.59
C GLY A 135 0.48 3.75 -11.56
N ILE A 136 0.52 2.47 -11.17
CA ILE A 136 0.78 1.41 -12.15
C ILE A 136 -0.52 1.13 -12.89
N ASN A 137 -0.64 1.74 -14.06
CA ASN A 137 -1.58 1.38 -15.09
C ASN A 137 -1.05 0.14 -15.83
N PRO A 138 -1.53 -1.09 -15.58
CA PRO A 138 -0.98 -2.28 -16.21
C PRO A 138 -1.49 -2.48 -17.65
N PHE A 139 -2.38 -1.60 -18.17
CA PHE A 139 -3.10 -1.84 -19.42
C PHE A 139 -3.36 -0.65 -20.35
N GLN A 140 -2.99 0.60 -20.06
CA GLN A 140 -3.19 1.66 -21.04
C GLN A 140 -2.06 1.74 -22.08
N ARG A 141 -2.25 0.95 -23.13
CA ARG A 141 -1.89 1.39 -24.49
C ARG A 141 -2.47 2.78 -24.71
N ALA A 142 -1.61 3.74 -24.99
CA ALA A 142 -1.97 5.05 -25.50
C ALA A 142 -3.01 4.93 -26.62
N LYS A 143 -4.24 5.42 -26.38
CA LYS A 143 -5.19 5.73 -27.45
C LYS A 143 -5.69 7.15 -27.29
N ARG A 144 -4.94 8.03 -27.93
CA ARG A 144 -5.25 9.41 -28.31
C ARG A 144 -6.76 9.55 -28.63
N ARG A 145 -7.53 10.28 -27.81
CA ARG A 145 -8.84 10.82 -28.21
C ARG A 145 -8.74 12.34 -28.29
N ARG A 146 -9.36 12.86 -29.35
CA ARG A 146 -9.20 14.23 -29.87
C ARG A 146 -10.13 15.16 -29.08
N MET A 147 -9.67 16.39 -28.90
CA MET A 147 -10.38 17.51 -28.29
C MET A 147 -11.51 17.99 -29.22
N SER A 148 -12.67 17.32 -29.20
CA SER A 148 -13.89 17.80 -29.88
C SER A 148 -15.22 17.26 -29.35
N ASP A 149 -15.24 16.39 -28.33
CA ASP A 149 -16.47 15.66 -27.95
C ASP A 149 -16.89 15.88 -26.49
N VAL A 150 -16.80 17.12 -25.98
CA VAL A 150 -17.56 17.55 -24.79
C VAL A 150 -17.94 19.01 -25.02
N TRP A 151 -19.24 19.24 -25.21
CA TRP A 151 -19.84 20.56 -25.37
C TRP A 151 -19.61 21.45 -24.16
#